data_AF-A0A966YP93-F1
#
_entry.id   AF-A0A966YP93-F1
#
_cell.length_a   1.000
_cell.length_b   1.000
_cell.length_c   1.000
_cell.angle_alpha   90.00
_cell.angle_beta   90.00
_cell.angle_gamma   90.00
#
_symmetry.space_group_name_H-M   'P 1'
#
loop_
_entity.id
_entity.type
_entity.pdbx_description
1 polymer ?
#
loop_
_entity_poly.entity_id
_entity_poly.type
_entity_poly.pdbx_seq_one_letter_code
_entity_poly.pdbx_strand_id
1 'polypeptide(L)'
;MKPVDHRPSLDRAAALAFDWLESLDDRPVGPPVDAATLLARAPVTDLPDEGVAPDAAVEELATWLEPGLSALGSGRYLALVNGGTLPAGLGA
;
A
#
# COMPACT_ATOMS: atom_id res chain seq x y z
N MET A 1 -20.05 -21.16 0.13
CA MET A 1 -18.93 -20.28 -0.28
C MET A 1 -17.65 -21.09 -0.15
N LYS A 2 -16.80 -21.16 -1.19
CA LYS A 2 -15.48 -21.81 -1.05
C LYS A 2 -14.61 -20.96 -0.10
N PRO A 3 -13.74 -21.56 0.74
CA PRO A 3 -12.78 -20.80 1.53
C PRO A 3 -11.94 -19.93 0.59
N VAL A 4 -11.76 -18.65 0.95
CA VAL A 4 -10.86 -17.76 0.21
C VAL A 4 -9.43 -18.17 0.55
N ASP A 5 -8.62 -18.42 -0.48
CA ASP A 5 -7.18 -18.59 -0.28
C ASP A 5 -6.52 -17.21 -0.22
N HIS A 6 -6.05 -16.85 0.97
CA HIS A 6 -5.41 -15.57 1.23
C HIS A 6 -3.91 -15.56 0.92
N ARG A 7 -3.29 -16.72 0.67
CA ARG A 7 -1.82 -16.78 0.48
C ARG A 7 -1.34 -15.89 -0.67
N PRO A 8 -1.95 -15.89 -1.87
CA PRO A 8 -1.45 -15.06 -2.98
C PRO A 8 -1.43 -13.57 -2.64
N SER A 9 -2.50 -13.06 -2.02
CA SER A 9 -2.57 -11.65 -1.62
C SER A 9 -1.61 -11.31 -0.49
N LEU A 10 -1.44 -12.22 0.49
CA LEU A 10 -0.55 -11.98 1.63
C LEU A 10 0.92 -12.04 1.24
N ASP A 11 1.31 -12.98 0.38
CA ASP A 11 2.67 -13.08 -0.14
C ASP A 11 3.04 -11.84 -0.96
N ARG A 12 2.12 -11.35 -1.80
CA ARG A 12 2.36 -10.12 -2.56
C ARG A 12 2.42 -8.89 -1.66
N ALA A 13 1.53 -8.78 -0.68
CA ALA A 13 1.53 -7.69 0.29
C ALA A 13 2.81 -7.66 1.13
N ALA A 14 3.33 -8.83 1.53
CA ALA A 14 4.58 -8.92 2.28
C ALA A 14 5.78 -8.42 1.44
N ALA A 15 5.88 -8.84 0.18
CA ALA A 15 6.93 -8.36 -0.72
C ALA A 15 6.90 -6.83 -0.87
N LEU A 16 5.72 -6.25 -1.13
CA LEU A 16 5.54 -4.81 -1.25
C LEU A 16 5.83 -4.07 0.07
N ALA A 17 5.50 -4.68 1.21
CA ALA A 17 5.82 -4.11 2.53
C ALA A 17 7.33 -4.06 2.78
N PHE A 18 8.08 -5.10 2.41
CA PHE A 18 9.55 -5.08 2.48
C PHE A 18 10.13 -3.99 1.58
N ASP A 19 9.72 -3.94 0.30
CA ASP A 19 10.17 -2.90 -0.64
C ASP A 19 9.86 -1.49 -0.11
N TRP A 20 8.68 -1.30 0.50
CA TRP A 20 8.31 -0.05 1.16
C TRP A 20 9.21 0.26 2.36
N LEU A 21 9.48 -0.68 3.25
CA LEU A 21 10.31 -0.45 4.43
C LEU A 21 11.76 -0.11 4.05
N GLU A 22 12.33 -0.82 3.07
CA GLU A 22 13.71 -0.62 2.60
C GLU A 22 13.94 0.75 1.97
N SER A 23 12.89 1.38 1.44
CA SER A 23 12.97 2.68 0.76
C SER A 23 12.69 3.89 1.66
N LEU A 24 12.33 3.68 2.94
CA LEU A 24 11.95 4.75 3.87
C LEU A 24 13.05 5.79 4.13
N ASP A 25 14.32 5.41 4.03
CA ASP A 25 15.44 6.30 4.31
C ASP A 25 15.63 7.35 3.21
N ASP A 26 15.37 6.99 1.95
CA ASP A 26 15.63 7.84 0.80
C ASP A 26 14.38 8.59 0.28
N ARG A 27 13.17 8.12 0.58
CA ARG A 27 11.95 8.73 0.03
C ARG A 27 11.55 10.07 0.69
N PRO A 28 10.77 10.93 0.03
CA PRO A 28 10.11 12.06 0.68
C PRO A 28 9.21 11.62 1.83
N VAL A 29 9.18 12.40 2.91
CA VAL A 29 8.32 12.10 4.08
C VAL A 29 6.85 12.36 3.77
N GLY A 30 6.57 13.49 3.12
CA GLY A 30 5.23 13.81 2.63
C GLY A 30 4.96 13.17 1.26
N PRO A 31 3.67 13.04 0.89
CA PRO A 31 3.31 12.41 -0.36
C PRO A 31 3.66 13.34 -1.54
N PRO A 32 4.33 12.84 -2.59
CA PRO A 32 4.63 13.63 -3.78
C PRO A 32 3.39 13.98 -4.62
N VAL A 33 2.30 13.22 -4.49
CA VAL A 33 1.04 13.42 -5.21
C VAL A 33 -0.12 13.61 -4.22
N ASP A 34 -0.97 14.61 -4.46
CA ASP A 34 -2.16 14.81 -3.62
C ASP A 34 -3.29 13.82 -3.93
N ALA A 35 -4.22 13.68 -2.98
CA ALA A 35 -5.31 12.71 -3.07
C ALA A 35 -6.24 12.95 -4.27
N ALA A 36 -6.51 14.21 -4.63
CA ALA A 36 -7.37 14.55 -5.76
C ALA A 36 -6.74 14.09 -7.08
N THR A 37 -5.43 14.28 -7.24
CA THR A 37 -4.66 13.84 -8.39
C THR A 37 -4.57 12.31 -8.46
N LEU A 38 -4.41 11.62 -7.32
CA LEU A 38 -4.46 10.16 -7.29
C LEU A 38 -5.83 9.63 -7.72
N LEU A 39 -6.92 10.18 -7.18
CA LEU A 39 -8.28 9.77 -7.51
C LEU A 39 -8.60 10.01 -9.00
N ALA A 40 -8.14 11.12 -9.57
CA ALA A 40 -8.28 11.39 -11.00
C ALA A 40 -7.52 10.38 -11.89
N ARG A 41 -6.54 9.66 -11.33
CA ARG A 41 -5.73 8.63 -12.01
C ARG A 41 -6.12 7.21 -11.62
N ALA A 42 -7.25 7.03 -10.92
CA ALA A 42 -7.70 5.70 -10.51
C ALA A 42 -7.76 4.78 -11.74
N PRO A 43 -7.16 3.57 -11.68
CA PRO A 43 -7.15 2.63 -12.81
C PRO A 43 -8.54 2.10 -13.14
N VAL A 44 -9.47 2.21 -12.19
CA VAL A 44 -10.82 1.67 -12.25
C VAL A 44 -11.81 2.73 -11.79
N THR A 45 -12.82 3.01 -12.61
CA THR A 45 -13.94 3.90 -12.25
C THR A 45 -15.13 3.15 -11.67
N ASP A 46 -15.31 1.89 -12.07
CA ASP A 46 -16.39 1.00 -11.63
C ASP A 46 -15.82 -0.37 -11.27
N LEU A 47 -16.30 -0.97 -10.18
CA LEU A 47 -15.88 -2.32 -9.79
C LEU A 47 -16.23 -3.35 -10.89
N PRO A 48 -15.30 -4.25 -11.24
CA PRO A 48 -15.56 -5.27 -12.25
C PRO A 48 -16.64 -6.25 -11.78
N ASP A 49 -17.45 -6.74 -12.73
CA ASP A 49 -18.51 -7.73 -12.48
C ASP A 49 -17.94 -9.08 -12.01
N GLU A 50 -16.70 -9.38 -12.40
CA GLU A 50 -15.97 -10.57 -11.99
C GLU A 50 -14.76 -10.21 -11.12
N GLY A 51 -14.43 -11.09 -10.18
CA GLY A 51 -13.26 -10.92 -9.33
C GLY A 51 -11.95 -11.08 -10.12
N VAL A 52 -10.93 -10.33 -9.69
CA VAL A 52 -9.57 -10.44 -10.22
C VAL A 52 -8.71 -11.36 -9.33
N ALA A 53 -7.52 -11.72 -9.81
CA ALA A 53 -6.56 -12.47 -9.02
C ALA A 53 -6.15 -11.67 -7.75
N PRO A 54 -6.15 -12.28 -6.55
CA PRO A 54 -5.93 -11.54 -5.29
C PRO A 54 -4.59 -10.81 -5.21
N ASP A 55 -3.52 -11.40 -5.73
CA ASP A 55 -2.18 -10.82 -5.84
C ASP A 55 -2.16 -9.63 -6.81
N ALA A 56 -2.84 -9.76 -7.96
CA ALA A 56 -2.96 -8.67 -8.93
C ALA A 56 -3.73 -7.46 -8.35
N ALA A 57 -4.78 -7.70 -7.56
CA ALA A 57 -5.51 -6.63 -6.88
C ALA A 57 -4.62 -5.85 -5.91
N VAL A 58 -3.82 -6.56 -5.10
CA VAL A 58 -2.87 -5.92 -4.17
C VAL A 58 -1.82 -5.12 -4.92
N GLU A 59 -1.29 -5.67 -6.00
CA GLU A 59 -0.29 -5.01 -6.85
C GLU A 59 -0.80 -3.71 -7.45
N GLU A 60 -2.00 -3.76 -8.03
CA GLU A 60 -2.61 -2.60 -8.68
C GLU A 60 -2.86 -1.48 -7.66
N LEU A 61 -3.41 -1.83 -6.48
CA LEU A 61 -3.65 -0.87 -5.41
C LEU A 61 -2.36 -0.26 -4.89
N ALA A 62 -1.33 -1.05 -4.63
CA ALA A 62 -0.05 -0.56 -4.15
C ALA A 62 0.60 0.39 -5.17
N THR A 63 0.66 -0.02 -6.44
CA THR A 63 1.23 0.78 -7.53
C THR A 63 0.51 2.13 -7.70
N TRP A 64 -0.83 2.11 -7.64
CA TRP A 64 -1.63 3.32 -7.79
C TRP A 64 -1.49 4.26 -6.60
N LEU A 65 -1.54 3.73 -5.37
CA LEU A 65 -1.60 4.54 -4.14
C LEU A 65 -0.24 5.02 -3.66
N GLU A 66 0.85 4.31 -3.95
CA GLU A 66 2.19 4.60 -3.42
C GLU A 66 2.61 6.08 -3.54
N PRO A 67 2.40 6.78 -4.68
CA PRO A 67 2.79 8.18 -4.81
C PRO A 67 2.02 9.16 -3.92
N GLY A 68 0.90 8.74 -3.32
CA GLY A 68 0.14 9.55 -2.36
C GLY A 68 0.33 9.12 -0.91
N LEU A 69 1.24 8.18 -0.63
CA LEU A 69 1.53 7.74 0.72
C LEU A 69 2.55 8.67 1.39
N SER A 70 2.30 8.97 2.66
CA SER A 70 3.31 9.57 3.54
C SER A 70 4.18 8.47 4.14
N ALA A 71 5.47 8.74 4.32
CA ALA A 71 6.42 7.82 4.93
C ALA A 71 6.28 7.75 6.46
N LEU A 72 5.11 7.34 6.97
CA LEU A 72 4.78 7.36 8.40
C LEU A 72 5.74 6.53 9.27
N GLY A 73 6.32 5.46 8.71
CA GLY A 73 7.30 4.61 9.39
C GLY A 73 8.73 5.17 9.39
N SER A 74 8.99 6.29 8.70
CA SER A 74 10.32 6.90 8.65
C SER A 74 10.65 7.60 9.97
N GLY A 75 11.90 7.47 10.43
CA GLY A 75 12.42 8.27 11.55
C GLY A 75 12.42 9.79 11.31
N ARG A 76 12.17 10.22 10.06
CA ARG A 76 12.05 11.63 9.66
C ARG A 76 10.61 12.15 9.72
N TYR A 77 9.62 11.29 9.99
CA TYR A 77 8.23 11.70 10.11
C TYR A 77 7.93 12.19 11.54
N LEU A 78 7.67 13.48 11.68
CA LEU A 78 7.50 14.17 12.99
C LEU A 78 6.15 14.88 13.12
N ALA A 79 5.18 14.52 12.27
CA ALA A 79 3.85 15.15 12.24
C ALA A 79 2.78 14.22 12.84
N LEU A 80 1.64 14.78 13.27
CA LEU A 80 0.46 14.03 13.72
C LEU A 80 0.76 12.97 14.81
N VAL A 81 -0.23 12.11 15.08
CA VAL A 81 -0.07 10.90 15.90
C VAL A 81 -0.14 9.71 14.94
N ASN A 82 0.93 8.92 14.86
CA ASN A 82 0.92 7.71 14.05
C ASN A 82 0.26 6.55 14.78
N GLY A 83 -0.68 5.87 14.11
CA GLY A 83 -1.22 4.59 14.58
C GLY A 83 -0.12 3.53 14.62
N GLY A 84 0.05 2.89 15.77
CA GLY A 84 1.19 2.04 16.10
C GLY A 84 1.17 0.64 15.51
N THR A 85 1.21 0.52 14.18
CA THR A 85 1.55 -0.77 13.55
C THR A 85 3.05 -0.86 13.40
N LEU A 86 3.69 -1.66 14.27
CA LEU A 86 5.10 -2.02 14.13
C LEU A 86 5.25 -3.12 13.06
N PRO A 87 6.34 -3.17 12.29
CA PRO A 87 6.59 -4.24 11.31
C PRO A 87 6.40 -5.64 11.90
N ALA A 88 6.90 -5.89 13.11
CA ALA A 88 6.72 -7.15 13.82
C ALA A 88 5.24 -7.52 14.10
N GLY A 89 4.37 -6.53 14.33
CA GLY A 89 2.93 -6.76 14.51
C GLY A 89 2.20 -6.95 13.18
N LEU A 90 2.74 -6.39 12.09
CA LEU A 90 2.25 -6.58 10.73
C LEU A 90 2.67 -7.93 10.14
N GLY A 91 3.81 -8.48 10.57
CA GLY A 91 4.44 -9.66 9.97
C GLY A 91 5.33 -9.32 8.77
N ALA A 92 5.92 -8.12 8.76
CA ALA A 92 6.88 -7.62 7.78
C ALA A 92 8.15 -7.14 8.49
#